data_AF-A0A8T5I542-F1
#
_entry.id   AF-A0A8T5I542-F1
#
_cell.length_a   1.000
_cell.length_b   1.000
_cell.length_c   1.000
_cell.angle_alpha   90.00
_cell.angle_beta   90.00
_cell.angle_gamma   90.00
#
_symmetry.space_group_name_H-M   'P 1'
#
loop_
_entity.id
_entity.type
_entity.pdbx_description
1 polymer ?
#
loop_
_entity_poly.entity_id
_entity_poly.type
_entity_poly.pdbx_seq_one_letter_code
_entity_poly.pdbx_strand_id
1 'polypeptide(L)'
;MEEDKGGENLPSEEPSSIFIGGPAKAENILSGSINKNKENKNIKFWGNNNIEETYQTPSWAWFLIGLILIPIVLSIISTLILTIADSGLLREINSSNITNGDNVTINDQTFEIYIFTMSSNFDNNYGTTFFWDLNIESSNPGSLDWMTYISGYYDIIDQRETQDDSSIIWYESDSHSDMQDVYDDPSVYMRVIENKVVVAVGDNLPPPTFCVYYWENNDPEMNSIIFSACLIWPITIMGGTIWSFRTDRKPLAYGLLSSGIVAIIALLLFSFLWFIGF
;
A
#
# COMPACT_ATOMS: atom_id res chain seq x y z
N MET A 1 44.65 -66.15 28.27
CA MET A 1 44.70 -64.73 27.86
C MET A 1 44.51 -64.74 26.36
N GLU A 2 43.25 -64.65 25.94
CA GLU A 2 42.55 -63.37 25.62
C GLU A 2 42.88 -63.00 24.16
N GLU A 3 41.94 -62.68 23.27
CA GLU A 3 40.50 -62.51 23.40
C GLU A 3 39.91 -62.55 21.99
N ASP A 4 38.70 -63.09 21.90
CA ASP A 4 37.79 -63.04 20.76
C ASP A 4 37.31 -61.59 20.54
N LYS A 5 37.30 -61.11 19.30
CA LYS A 5 36.49 -59.96 18.90
C LYS A 5 35.77 -60.29 17.61
N GLY A 6 34.57 -60.85 17.81
CA GLY A 6 33.55 -61.05 16.81
C GLY A 6 33.24 -59.77 16.02
N GLY A 7 33.07 -59.95 14.71
CA GLY A 7 32.52 -58.92 13.85
C GLY A 7 31.08 -58.62 14.27
N GLU A 8 30.82 -57.34 14.55
CA GLU A 8 29.47 -56.81 14.72
C GLU A 8 28.68 -57.03 13.43
N ASN A 9 27.72 -57.97 13.46
CA ASN A 9 26.70 -58.06 12.44
C ASN A 9 25.76 -56.87 12.60
N LEU A 10 25.77 -55.96 11.63
CA LEU A 10 24.72 -54.96 11.44
C LEU A 10 23.35 -55.68 11.38
N PRO A 11 22.29 -55.15 12.00
CA PRO A 11 20.97 -55.73 11.87
C PRO A 11 20.53 -55.64 10.40
N SER A 12 20.38 -56.79 9.75
CA SER A 12 19.79 -56.92 8.43
C SER A 12 18.37 -56.35 8.43
N GLU A 13 18.09 -55.35 7.57
CA GLU A 13 16.72 -54.86 7.30
C GLU A 13 15.91 -55.88 6.46
N GLU A 14 16.54 -56.95 5.94
CA GLU A 14 15.84 -58.04 5.27
C GLU A 14 15.27 -59.04 6.28
N PRO A 15 14.00 -59.46 6.13
CA PRO A 15 13.41 -60.48 7.00
C PRO A 15 14.15 -61.81 6.83
N SER A 16 14.34 -62.53 7.92
CA SER A 16 14.93 -63.86 7.91
C SER A 16 14.09 -64.81 7.04
N SER A 17 14.75 -65.52 6.13
CA SER A 17 14.10 -66.49 5.25
C SER A 17 13.45 -67.59 6.09
N ILE A 18 12.13 -67.75 5.99
CA ILE A 18 11.40 -68.85 6.61
C ILE A 18 11.29 -69.98 5.58
N PHE A 19 11.89 -71.13 5.88
CA PHE A 19 11.69 -72.35 5.10
C PHE A 19 10.37 -73.01 5.53
N ILE A 20 9.38 -72.99 4.63
CA ILE A 20 8.12 -73.70 4.86
C ILE A 20 8.27 -75.13 4.34
N GLY A 21 8.74 -76.03 5.20
CA GLY A 21 8.83 -77.46 4.94
C GLY A 21 7.80 -78.23 5.77
N GLY A 22 6.77 -78.77 5.11
CA GLY A 22 5.77 -79.65 5.73
C GLY A 22 5.21 -80.64 4.71
N PRO A 23 4.67 -81.80 5.14
CA PRO A 23 4.15 -82.82 4.25
C PRO A 23 3.04 -82.25 3.35
N ALA A 24 2.90 -82.80 2.13
CA ALA A 24 2.17 -82.27 0.97
C ALA A 24 0.65 -81.98 1.12
N LYS A 25 0.12 -81.88 2.36
CA LYS A 25 -1.29 -81.59 2.68
C LYS A 25 -1.51 -80.56 3.80
N ALA A 26 -0.49 -79.78 4.18
CA ALA A 26 -0.72 -78.61 5.05
C ALA A 26 -0.88 -77.35 4.17
N GLU A 27 -2.08 -76.74 4.19
CA GLU A 27 -2.31 -75.43 3.58
C GLU A 27 -1.53 -74.37 4.36
N ASN A 28 -0.39 -73.93 3.82
CA ASN A 28 0.39 -72.85 4.40
C ASN A 28 -0.22 -71.52 3.94
N ILE A 29 -1.01 -70.89 4.81
CA ILE A 29 -1.63 -69.59 4.54
C ILE A 29 -0.69 -68.49 5.04
N LEU A 30 -0.19 -67.68 4.11
CA LEU A 30 0.52 -66.44 4.43
C LEU A 30 -0.53 -65.33 4.57
N SER A 31 -0.71 -64.80 5.79
CA SER A 31 -1.61 -63.68 6.05
C SER A 31 -0.81 -62.40 6.35
N GLY A 32 -1.29 -61.28 5.80
CA GLY A 32 -0.68 -59.97 6.00
C GLY A 32 -1.67 -58.85 5.61
N SER A 33 -1.59 -57.74 6.32
CA SER A 33 -2.45 -56.57 6.12
C SER A 33 -1.88 -55.68 5.01
N ILE A 34 -2.68 -55.34 4.00
CA ILE A 34 -2.28 -54.37 2.97
C ILE A 34 -2.65 -52.97 3.43
N ASN A 35 -1.65 -52.13 3.71
CA ASN A 35 -1.87 -50.71 3.93
C ASN A 35 -2.18 -50.03 2.58
N LYS A 36 -3.45 -49.66 2.35
CA LYS A 36 -3.86 -48.86 1.19
C LYS A 36 -3.44 -47.41 1.41
N ASN A 37 -2.26 -47.02 0.93
CA ASN A 37 -1.85 -45.62 0.91
C ASN A 37 -2.16 -45.00 -0.47
N LYS A 38 -2.77 -43.81 -0.48
CA LYS A 38 -3.15 -43.08 -1.71
C LYS A 38 -2.11 -42.03 -2.12
N GLU A 39 -1.06 -41.81 -1.31
CA GLU A 39 -0.02 -40.84 -1.62
C GLU A 39 1.30 -41.50 -1.98
N ASN A 40 1.92 -40.96 -3.04
CA ASN A 40 3.14 -41.42 -3.68
C ASN A 40 4.38 -41.01 -2.87
N LYS A 41 4.44 -41.36 -1.58
CA LYS A 41 5.65 -41.21 -0.75
C LYS A 41 6.42 -42.53 -0.78
N ASN A 42 7.76 -42.44 -0.78
CA ASN A 42 8.67 -43.59 -0.71
C ASN A 42 8.42 -44.37 0.59
N ILE A 43 7.53 -45.35 0.53
CA ILE A 43 7.32 -46.30 1.62
C ILE A 43 8.47 -47.29 1.54
N LYS A 44 9.36 -47.29 2.53
CA LYS A 44 10.22 -48.45 2.74
C LYS A 44 9.32 -49.64 3.08
N PHE A 45 9.45 -50.71 2.30
CA PHE A 45 8.63 -51.93 2.45
C PHE A 45 8.85 -52.59 3.83
N TRP A 46 9.97 -52.28 4.48
CA TRP A 46 10.36 -52.75 5.80
C TRP A 46 10.86 -51.57 6.65
N GLY A 47 10.36 -51.48 7.88
CA GLY A 47 10.69 -50.42 8.84
C GLY A 47 9.44 -49.81 9.50
N ASN A 48 9.62 -49.28 10.72
CA ASN A 48 8.56 -48.59 11.43
C ASN A 48 8.20 -47.31 10.68
N ASN A 49 7.10 -47.34 9.94
CA ASN A 49 6.54 -46.17 9.26
C ASN A 49 5.86 -45.30 10.32
N ASN A 50 6.66 -44.60 11.13
CA ASN A 50 6.17 -43.48 11.93
C ASN A 50 5.77 -42.39 10.94
N ILE A 51 4.53 -42.47 10.47
CA ILE A 51 3.89 -41.41 9.69
C ILE A 51 3.65 -40.31 10.72
N GLU A 52 4.54 -39.32 10.77
CA GLU A 52 4.20 -38.04 11.38
C GLU A 52 2.87 -37.60 10.76
N GLU A 53 1.85 -37.42 11.60
CA GLU A 53 0.59 -36.82 11.19
C GLU A 53 0.91 -35.42 10.64
N THR A 54 1.14 -35.35 9.34
CA THR A 54 1.29 -34.08 8.67
C THR A 54 -0.11 -33.49 8.71
N TYR A 55 -0.35 -32.50 9.57
CA TYR A 55 -1.60 -31.75 9.61
C TYR A 55 -1.82 -31.08 8.24
N GLN A 56 -2.40 -31.83 7.31
CA GLN A 56 -2.77 -31.31 6.01
C GLN A 56 -4.04 -30.50 6.18
N THR A 57 -3.97 -29.22 5.79
CA THR A 57 -5.14 -28.34 5.75
C THR A 57 -6.25 -29.01 4.92
N PRO A 58 -7.46 -29.16 5.48
CA PRO A 58 -8.51 -29.92 4.81
C PRO A 58 -9.00 -29.21 3.55
N SER A 59 -9.52 -29.97 2.58
CA SER A 59 -9.95 -29.46 1.28
C SER A 59 -10.95 -28.30 1.35
N TRP A 60 -11.90 -28.34 2.29
CA TRP A 60 -12.88 -27.26 2.48
C TRP A 60 -12.22 -25.96 2.95
N ALA A 61 -11.15 -26.04 3.76
CA ALA A 61 -10.43 -24.87 4.22
C ALA A 61 -9.66 -24.20 3.07
N TRP A 62 -9.00 -25.00 2.21
CA TRP A 62 -8.40 -24.48 0.98
C TRP A 62 -9.41 -23.80 0.05
N PHE A 63 -10.60 -24.38 -0.08
CA PHE A 63 -11.68 -23.78 -0.85
C PHE A 63 -12.13 -22.43 -0.25
N LEU A 64 -12.36 -22.34 1.06
CA LEU A 64 -12.75 -21.09 1.72
C LEU A 64 -11.65 -20.03 1.70
N ILE A 65 -10.38 -20.42 1.74
CA ILE A 65 -9.26 -19.49 1.57
C ILE A 65 -9.35 -18.82 0.20
N GLY A 66 -9.61 -19.59 -0.85
CA GLY A 66 -9.78 -19.05 -2.21
C GLY A 66 -11.06 -18.24 -2.39
N LEU A 67 -12.16 -18.67 -1.76
CA LEU A 67 -13.47 -18.04 -1.93
C LEU A 67 -13.66 -16.76 -1.13
N ILE A 68 -13.07 -16.67 0.08
CA ILE A 68 -13.36 -15.63 1.06
C ILE A 68 -12.07 -14.89 1.46
N LEU A 69 -11.09 -15.62 1.99
CA LEU A 69 -9.92 -14.99 2.61
C LEU A 69 -9.12 -14.16 1.60
N ILE A 70 -8.76 -14.75 0.46
CA ILE A 70 -7.99 -14.06 -0.58
C ILE A 70 -8.76 -12.84 -1.12
N PRO A 71 -10.05 -12.93 -1.48
CA PRO A 71 -10.83 -11.76 -1.87
C PRO A 71 -10.87 -10.65 -0.83
N ILE A 72 -11.04 -10.96 0.46
CA ILE A 72 -11.02 -9.94 1.53
C ILE A 72 -9.66 -9.24 1.57
N VAL A 73 -8.57 -9.99 1.53
CA VAL A 73 -7.21 -9.43 1.53
C VAL A 73 -6.98 -8.56 0.28
N LEU A 74 -7.42 -9.02 -0.89
CA LEU A 74 -7.31 -8.26 -2.14
C LEU A 74 -8.14 -6.99 -2.10
N SER A 75 -9.36 -7.02 -1.53
CA SER A 75 -10.17 -5.82 -1.33
C SER A 75 -9.44 -4.81 -0.46
N ILE A 76 -8.89 -5.23 0.68
CA ILE A 76 -8.15 -4.34 1.58
C ILE A 76 -6.96 -3.70 0.85
N ILE A 77 -6.16 -4.50 0.14
CA ILE A 77 -5.01 -3.98 -0.63
C ILE A 77 -5.47 -3.00 -1.71
N SER A 78 -6.53 -3.33 -2.45
CA SER A 78 -7.05 -2.49 -3.53
C SER A 78 -7.57 -1.17 -2.98
N THR A 79 -8.33 -1.20 -1.89
CA THR A 79 -8.83 0.00 -1.21
C THR A 79 -7.68 0.86 -0.72
N LEU A 80 -6.66 0.28 -0.08
CA LEU A 80 -5.50 1.04 0.38
C LEU A 80 -4.77 1.75 -0.77
N ILE A 81 -4.57 1.06 -1.90
CA ILE A 81 -3.94 1.67 -3.09
C ILE A 81 -4.79 2.82 -3.63
N LEU A 82 -6.10 2.62 -3.74
CA LEU A 82 -7.02 3.66 -4.20
C LEU A 82 -7.05 4.84 -3.24
N THR A 83 -7.11 4.59 -1.93
CA THR A 83 -7.08 5.64 -0.91
C THR A 83 -5.79 6.43 -0.99
N ILE A 84 -4.62 5.79 -1.14
CA ILE A 84 -3.34 6.51 -1.30
C ILE A 84 -3.30 7.32 -2.59
N ALA A 85 -3.90 6.81 -3.67
CA ALA A 85 -3.99 7.52 -4.94
C ALA A 85 -4.90 8.75 -4.87
N ASP A 86 -6.00 8.65 -4.11
CA ASP A 86 -7.03 9.69 -3.98
C ASP A 86 -6.69 10.71 -2.87
N SER A 87 -5.92 10.32 -1.86
CA SER A 87 -5.70 11.15 -0.65
C SER A 87 -4.68 12.27 -0.81
N GLY A 88 -4.20 12.58 -2.02
CA GLY A 88 -3.18 13.62 -2.23
C GLY A 88 -1.83 13.35 -1.53
N LEU A 89 -1.67 12.21 -0.85
CA LEU A 89 -0.53 11.92 0.05
C LEU A 89 0.80 11.82 -0.71
N LEU A 90 0.74 11.54 -2.02
CA LEU A 90 1.89 11.56 -2.93
C LEU A 90 2.07 12.90 -3.67
N ARG A 91 1.16 13.85 -3.44
CA ARG A 91 1.00 15.13 -4.15
C ARG A 91 0.99 16.33 -3.20
N GLU A 92 1.34 16.10 -1.95
CA GLU A 92 1.41 17.12 -0.91
C GLU A 92 2.76 17.08 -0.24
N ILE A 93 3.34 18.26 -0.02
CA ILE A 93 4.51 18.46 0.82
C ILE A 93 4.14 19.53 1.83
N ASN A 94 4.28 19.21 3.11
CA ASN A 94 3.98 20.14 4.18
C ASN A 94 5.18 20.40 5.08
N SER A 95 5.12 21.51 5.82
CA SER A 95 6.10 21.86 6.83
C SER A 95 5.47 22.65 7.97
N SER A 96 5.82 22.28 9.19
CA SER A 96 5.64 23.09 10.41
C SER A 96 7.00 23.59 10.94
N ASN A 97 8.09 23.38 10.20
CA ASN A 97 9.43 23.79 10.61
C ASN A 97 9.66 25.25 10.20
N ILE A 98 9.37 26.14 11.15
CA ILE A 98 9.36 27.58 10.96
C ILE A 98 10.49 28.26 11.73
N THR A 99 11.11 29.25 11.09
CA THR A 99 12.06 30.17 11.74
C THR A 99 11.72 31.60 11.38
N ASN A 100 11.97 32.53 12.29
CA ASN A 100 11.77 33.96 12.03
C ASN A 100 12.94 34.52 11.22
N GLY A 101 12.62 35.37 10.25
CA GLY A 101 13.59 36.20 9.53
C GLY A 101 13.61 37.64 10.04
N ASP A 102 14.43 38.47 9.39
CA ASP A 102 14.40 39.92 9.60
C ASP A 102 13.14 40.50 8.94
N ASN A 103 12.52 41.50 9.57
CA ASN A 103 11.32 42.16 9.04
C ASN A 103 11.59 42.77 7.65
N VAL A 104 10.54 42.84 6.83
CA VAL A 104 10.58 43.43 5.49
C VAL A 104 9.65 44.63 5.41
N THR A 105 9.97 45.58 4.55
CA THR A 105 9.08 46.70 4.23
C THR A 105 8.58 46.57 2.80
N ILE A 106 7.26 46.50 2.64
CA ILE A 106 6.55 46.40 1.35
C ILE A 106 5.48 47.49 1.34
N ASN A 107 5.43 48.32 0.30
CA ASN A 107 4.44 49.40 0.18
C ASN A 107 4.34 50.31 1.44
N ASP A 108 5.48 50.74 1.98
CA ASP A 108 5.59 51.55 3.21
C ASP A 108 5.05 50.89 4.50
N GLN A 109 4.73 49.60 4.48
CA GLN A 109 4.29 48.82 5.64
C GLN A 109 5.36 47.79 6.04
N THR A 110 5.51 47.56 7.35
CA THR A 110 6.49 46.60 7.88
C THR A 110 5.80 45.28 8.20
N PHE A 111 6.39 44.18 7.72
CA PHE A 111 5.89 42.82 7.87
C PHE A 111 6.90 41.96 8.64
N GLU A 112 6.38 41.05 9.45
CA GLU A 112 7.20 40.03 10.10
C GLU A 112 7.48 38.89 9.12
N ILE A 113 8.72 38.40 9.09
CA ILE A 113 9.12 37.31 8.19
C ILE A 113 9.12 35.97 8.92
N TYR A 114 8.49 35.00 8.28
CA TYR A 114 8.44 33.60 8.66
C TYR A 114 8.99 32.74 7.53
N ILE A 115 9.90 31.83 7.85
CA ILE A 115 10.58 30.98 6.87
C ILE A 115 10.26 29.53 7.19
N PHE A 116 9.50 28.87 6.31
CA PHE A 116 9.26 27.44 6.35
C PHE A 116 10.34 26.70 5.59
N THR A 117 10.97 25.72 6.24
CA THR A 117 11.91 24.81 5.57
C THR A 117 11.14 23.59 5.06
N MET A 118 11.05 23.46 3.74
CA MET A 118 10.38 22.36 3.06
C MET A 118 11.30 21.14 2.92
N SER A 119 10.68 19.96 2.71
CA SER A 119 11.42 18.73 2.45
C SER A 119 12.19 18.79 1.12
N SER A 120 13.22 17.97 0.97
CA SER A 120 14.13 17.98 -0.20
C SER A 120 13.47 17.74 -1.56
N ASN A 121 12.22 17.26 -1.57
CA ASN A 121 11.48 17.03 -2.81
C ASN A 121 10.69 18.25 -3.27
N PHE A 122 10.57 19.31 -2.45
CA PHE A 122 9.79 20.49 -2.79
C PHE A 122 10.34 21.20 -4.03
N ASP A 123 11.64 21.47 -4.07
CA ASP A 123 12.31 22.21 -5.16
C ASP A 123 12.19 21.51 -6.51
N ASN A 124 12.08 20.18 -6.49
CA ASN A 124 11.93 19.38 -7.70
C ASN A 124 10.52 19.45 -8.27
N ASN A 125 9.51 19.81 -7.45
CA ASN A 125 8.11 19.84 -7.85
C ASN A 125 7.60 21.28 -8.02
N TYR A 126 8.07 22.23 -7.20
CA TYR A 126 7.62 23.62 -7.24
C TYR A 126 7.77 24.23 -8.63
N GLY A 127 6.67 24.73 -9.19
CA GLY A 127 6.68 25.37 -10.50
C GLY A 127 6.90 24.42 -11.69
N THR A 128 6.77 23.10 -11.52
CA THR A 128 7.02 22.12 -12.60
C THR A 128 5.80 21.31 -13.01
N THR A 129 4.72 21.40 -12.24
CA THR A 129 3.51 20.57 -12.36
C THR A 129 2.40 21.32 -13.09
N PHE A 130 1.37 20.62 -13.58
CA PHE A 130 0.32 21.26 -14.38
C PHE A 130 -0.42 22.33 -13.60
N PHE A 131 -0.86 22.00 -12.40
CA PHE A 131 -1.39 22.95 -11.43
C PHE A 131 -0.68 22.73 -10.11
N TRP A 132 -0.55 23.78 -9.32
CA TRP A 132 -0.09 23.70 -7.95
C TRP A 132 -0.62 24.88 -7.14
N ASP A 133 -0.68 24.69 -5.83
CA ASP A 133 -0.95 25.72 -4.86
C ASP A 133 -0.04 25.57 -3.64
N LEU A 134 0.21 26.69 -2.99
CA LEU A 134 1.03 26.81 -1.80
C LEU A 134 0.22 27.59 -0.76
N ASN A 135 -0.26 26.85 0.22
CA ASN A 135 -1.12 27.32 1.28
C ASN A 135 -0.28 27.62 2.53
N ILE A 136 -0.59 28.74 3.18
CA ILE A 136 -0.06 29.11 4.49
C ILE A 136 -1.23 29.24 5.45
N GLU A 137 -1.09 28.59 6.60
CA GLU A 137 -2.11 28.52 7.63
C GLU A 137 -1.55 28.96 8.98
N SER A 138 -2.37 29.68 9.73
CA SER A 138 -2.22 29.86 11.17
C SER A 138 -3.38 29.15 11.86
N SER A 139 -3.05 28.16 12.69
CA SER A 139 -3.99 27.59 13.65
C SER A 139 -3.37 27.57 15.03
N ASN A 140 -3.79 28.54 15.85
CA ASN A 140 -3.20 28.82 17.14
C ASN A 140 -4.31 28.89 18.19
N PRO A 141 -4.29 28.02 19.22
CA PRO A 141 -5.35 27.99 20.22
C PRO A 141 -5.57 29.35 20.90
N GLY A 142 -6.77 29.92 20.71
CA GLY A 142 -7.14 31.21 21.31
C GLY A 142 -6.75 32.45 20.49
N SER A 143 -6.20 32.29 19.28
CA SER A 143 -6.11 33.36 18.30
C SER A 143 -7.06 33.12 17.13
N LEU A 144 -7.07 34.06 16.20
CA LEU A 144 -7.79 33.92 14.95
C LEU A 144 -7.08 32.90 14.04
N ASP A 145 -7.85 31.99 13.45
CA ASP A 145 -7.35 31.09 12.42
C ASP A 145 -7.43 31.79 11.06
N TRP A 146 -6.37 31.68 10.26
CA TRP A 146 -6.34 32.23 8.90
C TRP A 146 -5.59 31.31 7.93
N MET A 147 -5.96 31.40 6.66
CA MET A 147 -5.40 30.63 5.56
C MET A 147 -5.36 31.48 4.29
N THR A 148 -4.23 31.44 3.60
CA THR A 148 -4.02 32.15 2.33
C THR A 148 -3.15 31.31 1.42
N TYR A 149 -3.19 31.60 0.12
CA TYR A 149 -2.49 30.78 -0.86
C TYR A 149 -1.90 31.60 -2.00
N ILE A 150 -0.88 31.03 -2.63
CA ILE A 150 -0.48 31.35 -4.01
C ILE A 150 -0.65 30.08 -4.85
N SER A 151 -0.82 30.21 -6.16
CA SER A 151 -1.09 29.10 -7.06
C SER A 151 -0.46 29.34 -8.44
N GLY A 152 -0.37 28.28 -9.24
CA GLY A 152 0.21 28.43 -10.56
C GLY A 152 0.01 27.22 -11.45
N TYR A 153 0.40 27.42 -12.70
CA TYR A 153 0.46 26.39 -13.72
C TYR A 153 1.88 26.31 -14.27
N TYR A 154 2.57 25.21 -14.02
CA TYR A 154 4.01 25.09 -14.28
C TYR A 154 4.76 26.26 -13.63
N ASP A 155 5.64 26.93 -14.36
CA ASP A 155 6.45 28.05 -13.89
C ASP A 155 5.67 29.39 -13.88
N ILE A 156 4.39 29.37 -14.25
CA ILE A 156 3.53 30.55 -14.29
C ILE A 156 2.78 30.64 -12.96
N ILE A 157 2.99 31.73 -12.24
CA ILE A 157 2.33 32.04 -10.96
C ILE A 157 1.11 32.91 -11.24
N ASP A 158 -0.04 32.58 -10.64
CA ASP A 158 -1.33 33.25 -10.86
C ASP A 158 -1.60 34.35 -9.82
N GLN A 159 -0.53 34.99 -9.34
CA GLN A 159 -0.60 36.04 -8.33
C GLN A 159 -0.01 37.33 -8.85
N ARG A 160 -0.43 38.43 -8.24
CA ARG A 160 0.18 39.72 -8.46
C ARG A 160 1.57 39.75 -7.83
N GLU A 161 2.45 40.52 -8.43
CA GLU A 161 3.78 40.77 -7.92
C GLU A 161 3.85 42.17 -7.30
N THR A 162 4.51 42.26 -6.16
CA THR A 162 4.95 43.51 -5.54
C THR A 162 6.46 43.46 -5.26
N GLN A 163 7.03 44.59 -4.85
CA GLN A 163 8.45 44.68 -4.51
C GLN A 163 8.63 45.27 -3.12
N ASP A 164 9.63 44.77 -2.39
CA ASP A 164 10.11 45.42 -1.17
C ASP A 164 11.07 46.59 -1.49
N ASP A 165 11.48 47.30 -0.43
CA ASP A 165 12.43 48.42 -0.52
C ASP A 165 13.81 48.02 -1.11
N SER A 166 14.12 46.72 -1.13
CA SER A 166 15.33 46.16 -1.74
C SER A 166 15.12 45.67 -3.17
N SER A 167 13.96 45.98 -3.78
CA SER A 167 13.56 45.53 -5.12
C SER A 167 13.45 44.01 -5.28
N ILE A 168 13.26 43.27 -4.18
CA ILE A 168 12.99 41.84 -4.22
C ILE A 168 11.50 41.65 -4.51
N ILE A 169 11.19 40.70 -5.40
CA ILE A 169 9.83 40.37 -5.79
C ILE A 169 9.15 39.48 -4.74
N TRP A 170 7.90 39.81 -4.46
CA TRP A 170 6.99 39.08 -3.57
C TRP A 170 5.65 38.85 -4.28
N TYR A 171 5.02 37.71 -4.03
CA TYR A 171 3.69 37.37 -4.57
C TYR A 171 2.61 37.73 -3.55
N GLU A 172 1.60 38.48 -3.98
CA GLU A 172 0.41 38.80 -3.18
C GLU A 172 -0.47 37.56 -3.08
N SER A 173 -0.76 37.11 -1.86
CA SER A 173 -1.55 35.88 -1.65
C SER A 173 -3.04 36.16 -1.57
N ASP A 174 -3.85 35.22 -2.07
CA ASP A 174 -5.30 35.31 -2.01
C ASP A 174 -5.86 34.63 -0.74
N SER A 175 -6.97 35.13 -0.22
CA SER A 175 -7.70 34.47 0.86
C SER A 175 -8.61 33.36 0.32
N HIS A 176 -8.67 32.25 1.04
CA HIS A 176 -9.68 31.22 0.75
C HIS A 176 -11.09 31.73 1.06
N SER A 177 -12.07 31.28 0.27
CA SER A 177 -13.44 31.82 0.25
C SER A 177 -14.19 31.74 1.58
N ASP A 178 -13.85 30.78 2.43
CA ASP A 178 -14.35 30.60 3.79
C ASP A 178 -13.79 31.63 4.79
N MET A 179 -12.81 32.43 4.37
CA MET A 179 -12.20 33.52 5.14
C MET A 179 -12.34 34.90 4.48
N GLN A 180 -12.90 34.98 3.27
CA GLN A 180 -13.12 36.23 2.53
C GLN A 180 -14.05 37.21 3.26
N ASP A 181 -15.02 36.72 4.05
CA ASP A 181 -15.94 37.59 4.80
C ASP A 181 -15.28 38.30 6.01
N VAL A 182 -14.07 37.89 6.39
CA VAL A 182 -13.32 38.43 7.54
C VAL A 182 -12.17 39.33 7.09
N TYR A 183 -11.58 39.06 5.93
CA TYR A 183 -10.45 39.82 5.38
C TYR A 183 -10.63 40.04 3.87
N ASP A 184 -10.86 41.31 3.50
CA ASP A 184 -10.98 41.74 2.10
C ASP A 184 -9.64 41.66 1.33
N ASP A 185 -8.52 41.47 2.03
CA ASP A 185 -7.16 41.33 1.48
C ASP A 185 -6.20 40.89 2.61
N PRO A 186 -5.81 39.61 2.77
CA PRO A 186 -4.83 39.24 3.77
C PRO A 186 -3.50 39.87 3.38
N SER A 187 -2.97 40.78 4.20
CA SER A 187 -1.66 41.41 3.99
C SER A 187 -0.53 40.41 4.25
N VAL A 188 -0.49 39.37 3.42
CA VAL A 188 0.45 38.27 3.43
C VAL A 188 1.10 38.21 2.06
N TYR A 189 2.41 38.11 2.05
CA TYR A 189 3.18 37.99 0.82
C TYR A 189 4.09 36.78 0.89
N MET A 190 4.24 36.10 -0.23
CA MET A 190 5.02 34.87 -0.30
C MET A 190 6.13 34.97 -1.32
N ARG A 191 7.23 34.27 -1.06
CA ARG A 191 8.24 33.97 -2.07
C ARG A 191 8.89 32.64 -1.78
N VAL A 192 9.38 32.01 -2.83
CA VAL A 192 10.07 30.72 -2.74
C VAL A 192 11.54 30.90 -3.09
N ILE A 193 12.42 30.33 -2.28
CA ILE A 193 13.88 30.34 -2.46
C ILE A 193 14.38 28.93 -2.19
N GLU A 194 14.74 28.19 -3.25
CA GLU A 194 15.10 26.77 -3.11
C GLU A 194 14.01 26.04 -2.30
N ASN A 195 14.39 25.39 -1.20
CA ASN A 195 13.49 24.64 -0.34
C ASN A 195 12.85 25.47 0.77
N LYS A 196 12.87 26.79 0.64
CA LYS A 196 12.33 27.70 1.65
C LYS A 196 11.15 28.47 1.10
N VAL A 197 10.07 28.43 1.85
CA VAL A 197 8.92 29.31 1.65
C VAL A 197 9.05 30.44 2.66
N VAL A 198 9.25 31.65 2.14
CA VAL A 198 9.38 32.86 2.93
C VAL A 198 8.05 33.60 2.87
N VAL A 199 7.50 33.91 4.03
CA VAL A 199 6.18 34.51 4.20
C VAL A 199 6.34 35.80 4.99
N ALA A 200 5.85 36.90 4.44
CA ALA A 200 5.71 38.18 5.12
C ALA A 200 4.28 38.31 5.64
N VAL A 201 4.09 38.53 6.93
CA VAL A 201 2.77 38.58 7.58
C VAL A 201 2.56 39.94 8.25
N GLY A 202 1.41 40.55 7.99
CA GLY A 202 1.00 41.82 8.58
C GLY A 202 0.73 41.71 10.08
N ASP A 203 0.81 42.84 10.79
CA ASP A 203 0.61 42.94 12.24
C ASP A 203 -0.84 42.63 12.69
N ASN A 204 -1.78 42.58 11.74
CA ASN A 204 -3.18 42.25 11.94
C ASN A 204 -3.46 40.75 12.03
N LEU A 205 -2.48 39.89 11.74
CA LEU A 205 -2.63 38.44 11.70
C LEU A 205 -1.69 37.74 12.69
N PRO A 206 -2.15 36.68 13.37
CA PRO A 206 -1.27 35.85 14.20
C PRO A 206 -0.21 35.13 13.36
N PRO A 207 0.91 34.70 13.97
CA PRO A 207 1.98 34.00 13.26
C PRO A 207 1.50 32.74 12.54
N PRO A 208 1.96 32.47 11.31
CA PRO A 208 1.63 31.24 10.61
C PRO A 208 2.27 30.04 11.31
N THR A 209 1.61 28.90 11.23
CA THR A 209 2.01 27.65 11.91
C THR A 209 2.31 26.53 10.94
N PHE A 210 1.78 26.62 9.71
CA PHE A 210 1.81 25.52 8.77
C PHE A 210 1.88 26.01 7.33
N CYS A 211 2.60 25.25 6.52
CA CYS A 211 2.76 25.47 5.08
C CYS A 211 2.50 24.16 4.36
N VAL A 212 1.67 24.21 3.31
CA VAL A 212 1.32 23.05 2.48
C VAL A 212 1.48 23.41 1.02
N TYR A 213 2.24 22.62 0.29
CA TYR A 213 2.34 22.66 -1.15
C TYR A 213 1.60 21.45 -1.72
N TYR A 214 0.58 21.68 -2.54
CA TYR A 214 -0.12 20.64 -3.27
C TYR A 214 0.07 20.83 -4.77
N TRP A 215 0.05 19.72 -5.52
CA TRP A 215 0.14 19.78 -6.97
C TRP A 215 -0.67 18.72 -7.70
N GLU A 216 -1.04 19.08 -8.93
CA GLU A 216 -1.63 18.19 -9.90
C GLU A 216 -0.68 18.00 -11.08
N ASN A 217 -0.40 16.74 -11.39
CA ASN A 217 0.23 16.38 -12.66
C ASN A 217 -0.83 16.33 -13.76
N ASN A 218 -0.47 16.80 -14.96
CA ASN A 218 -1.25 16.55 -16.19
C ASN A 218 -1.22 15.06 -16.61
N ASP A 219 -0.47 14.23 -15.89
CA ASP A 219 -0.14 12.89 -16.33
C ASP A 219 -1.26 11.87 -16.07
N PRO A 220 -1.47 10.92 -16.99
CA PRO A 220 -2.30 9.74 -16.79
C PRO A 220 -1.74 8.78 -15.72
N GLU A 221 -0.78 9.17 -14.88
CA GLU A 221 -0.23 8.33 -13.81
C GLU A 221 -1.29 7.92 -12.78
N MET A 222 -2.27 8.79 -12.48
CA MET A 222 -3.42 8.39 -11.66
C MET A 222 -4.19 7.24 -12.33
N ASN A 223 -4.33 7.26 -13.65
CA ASN A 223 -4.89 6.14 -14.39
C ASN A 223 -4.02 4.89 -14.26
N SER A 224 -2.69 5.00 -14.17
CA SER A 224 -1.80 3.84 -14.03
C SER A 224 -1.89 3.16 -12.66
N ILE A 225 -2.01 3.93 -11.57
CA ILE A 225 -2.17 3.39 -10.21
C ILE A 225 -3.55 2.77 -10.03
N ILE A 226 -4.60 3.48 -10.48
CA ILE A 226 -5.97 2.97 -10.48
C ILE A 226 -6.05 1.69 -11.34
N PHE A 227 -5.46 1.70 -12.53
CA PHE A 227 -5.41 0.53 -13.41
C PHE A 227 -4.65 -0.64 -12.75
N SER A 228 -3.56 -0.36 -12.03
CA SER A 228 -2.83 -1.38 -11.28
C SER A 228 -3.66 -1.98 -10.15
N ALA A 229 -4.43 -1.16 -9.42
CA ALA A 229 -5.37 -1.63 -8.41
C ALA A 229 -6.44 -2.55 -9.02
N CYS A 230 -6.94 -2.22 -10.22
CA CYS A 230 -7.88 -3.08 -10.96
C CYS A 230 -7.25 -4.40 -11.45
N LEU A 231 -5.97 -4.40 -11.83
CA LEU A 231 -5.27 -5.59 -12.35
C LEU A 231 -4.89 -6.62 -11.27
N ILE A 232 -4.78 -6.21 -10.00
CA ILE A 232 -4.46 -7.11 -8.89
C ILE A 232 -5.42 -8.30 -8.82
N TRP A 233 -6.71 -8.06 -9.06
CA TRP A 233 -7.74 -9.09 -9.03
C TRP A 233 -7.58 -10.16 -10.12
N PRO A 234 -7.61 -9.83 -11.43
CA PRO A 234 -7.46 -10.84 -12.48
C PRO A 234 -6.10 -11.54 -12.42
N ILE A 235 -5.02 -10.83 -12.07
CA ILE A 235 -3.69 -11.43 -11.93
C ILE A 235 -3.67 -12.44 -10.78
N THR A 236 -4.23 -12.09 -9.62
CA THR A 236 -4.24 -12.99 -8.46
C THR A 236 -5.13 -14.20 -8.72
N ILE A 237 -6.30 -14.02 -9.34
CA ILE A 237 -7.20 -15.14 -9.68
C ILE A 237 -6.49 -16.07 -10.67
N MET A 238 -5.97 -15.56 -11.79
CA MET A 238 -5.32 -16.41 -12.81
C MET A 238 -4.05 -17.09 -12.26
N GLY A 239 -3.14 -16.31 -11.68
CA GLY A 239 -1.89 -16.81 -11.13
C GLY A 239 -2.11 -17.78 -9.97
N GLY A 240 -3.02 -17.43 -9.06
CA GLY A 240 -3.42 -18.25 -7.93
C GLY A 240 -4.06 -19.57 -8.35
N THR A 241 -4.95 -19.56 -9.36
CA THR A 241 -5.55 -20.77 -9.92
C THR A 241 -4.51 -21.68 -10.57
N ILE A 242 -3.63 -21.13 -11.42
CA ILE A 242 -2.54 -21.89 -12.07
C ILE A 242 -1.63 -22.52 -11.02
N TRP A 243 -1.18 -21.74 -10.04
CA TRP A 243 -0.32 -22.21 -8.96
C TRP A 243 -1.01 -23.28 -8.10
N SER A 244 -2.30 -23.11 -7.81
CA SER A 244 -3.09 -24.06 -7.04
C SER A 244 -3.20 -25.40 -7.75
N PHE A 245 -3.43 -25.42 -9.07
CA PHE A 245 -3.43 -26.66 -9.84
C PHE A 245 -2.05 -27.31 -9.88
N ARG A 246 -0.98 -26.51 -10.05
CA ARG A 246 0.40 -27.02 -10.11
C ARG A 246 0.87 -27.62 -8.77
N THR A 247 0.32 -27.17 -7.65
CA THR A 247 0.64 -27.63 -6.30
C THR A 247 -0.37 -28.66 -5.75
N ASP A 248 -1.23 -29.21 -6.62
CA ASP A 248 -2.34 -30.14 -6.29
C ASP A 248 -3.32 -29.63 -5.23
N ARG A 249 -3.45 -28.30 -5.10
CA ARG A 249 -4.42 -27.60 -4.25
C ARG A 249 -5.68 -27.26 -5.04
N LYS A 250 -6.28 -28.27 -5.68
CA LYS A 250 -7.49 -28.09 -6.51
C LYS A 250 -8.64 -27.35 -5.79
N PRO A 251 -8.93 -27.61 -4.50
CA PRO A 251 -9.99 -26.88 -3.80
C PRO A 251 -9.73 -25.37 -3.73
N LEU A 252 -8.48 -24.94 -3.56
CA LEU A 252 -8.10 -23.52 -3.59
C LEU A 252 -8.36 -22.91 -4.97
N ALA A 253 -8.01 -23.62 -6.04
CA ALA A 253 -8.25 -23.18 -7.42
C ALA A 253 -9.74 -22.94 -7.69
N TYR A 254 -10.61 -23.85 -7.24
CA TYR A 254 -12.05 -23.70 -7.37
C TYR A 254 -12.58 -22.55 -6.53
N GLY A 255 -12.09 -22.36 -5.30
CA GLY A 255 -12.44 -21.22 -4.46
C GLY A 255 -12.12 -19.88 -5.14
N LEU A 256 -10.92 -19.75 -5.71
CA LEU A 256 -10.49 -18.54 -6.43
C LEU A 256 -11.38 -18.27 -7.66
N LEU A 257 -11.66 -19.29 -8.48
CA LEU A 257 -12.53 -19.13 -9.65
C LEU A 257 -13.97 -18.75 -9.24
N SER A 258 -14.50 -19.38 -8.20
CA SER A 258 -15.81 -19.04 -7.64
C SER A 258 -15.85 -17.60 -7.15
N SER A 259 -14.81 -17.13 -6.46
CA SER A 259 -14.73 -15.73 -6.01
C SER A 259 -14.72 -14.75 -7.17
N GLY A 260 -14.03 -15.07 -8.28
CA GLY A 260 -14.01 -14.24 -9.48
C GLY A 260 -15.40 -14.11 -10.12
N ILE A 261 -16.16 -15.22 -10.18
CA ILE A 261 -17.54 -15.20 -10.68
C ILE A 261 -18.43 -14.34 -9.77
N VAL A 262 -18.31 -14.50 -8.45
CA VAL A 262 -19.08 -13.70 -7.49
C VAL A 262 -18.77 -12.21 -7.63
N ALA A 263 -17.49 -11.84 -7.79
CA ALA A 263 -17.08 -10.46 -8.00
C ALA A 263 -17.68 -9.86 -9.29
N ILE A 264 -17.67 -10.60 -10.40
CA ILE A 264 -18.29 -10.17 -11.66
C ILE A 264 -19.80 -9.98 -11.50
N ILE A 265 -20.48 -10.92 -10.84
CA ILE A 265 -21.93 -10.82 -10.59
C ILE A 265 -22.24 -9.60 -9.72
N ALA A 266 -21.48 -9.38 -8.64
CA ALA A 266 -21.66 -8.23 -7.77
C ALA A 266 -21.48 -6.91 -8.53
N LEU A 267 -20.48 -6.84 -9.42
CA LEU A 267 -20.20 -5.65 -10.22
C LEU A 267 -21.31 -5.38 -11.24
N LEU A 268 -21.81 -6.42 -11.92
CA LEU A 268 -22.95 -6.31 -12.84
C LEU A 268 -24.24 -5.89 -12.13
N LEU A 269 -24.51 -6.44 -10.94
CA LEU A 269 -25.67 -6.07 -10.12
C LEU A 269 -25.58 -4.61 -9.65
N PHE A 270 -24.39 -4.18 -9.20
CA PHE A 270 -24.15 -2.79 -8.82
C PHE A 270 -24.37 -1.85 -10.01
N SER A 271 -23.78 -2.15 -11.18
CA SER A 271 -23.98 -1.34 -12.39
C SER A 271 -25.45 -1.30 -12.85
N PHE A 272 -26.18 -2.41 -12.76
CA PHE A 272 -27.60 -2.46 -13.10
C PHE A 272 -28.46 -1.64 -12.12
N LEU A 273 -28.23 -1.78 -10.81
CA LEU A 273 -28.92 -0.99 -9.79
C LEU A 273 -28.62 0.51 -9.93
N TRP A 274 -27.37 0.86 -10.24
CA TRP A 274 -26.97 2.23 -10.54
C TRP A 274 -27.72 2.80 -11.75
N PHE A 275 -27.86 2.01 -12.83
CA PHE A 275 -28.56 2.41 -14.05
C PHE A 275 -30.08 2.61 -13.86
N ILE A 276 -30.68 2.04 -12.82
CA ILE A 276 -32.12 2.11 -12.55
C ILE A 276 -32.43 3.04 -11.36
N GLY A 277 -31.40 3.36 -10.56
CA GLY A 277 -31.48 4.11 -9.31
C GLY A 277 -31.11 5.59 -9.41
N PHE A 278 -30.88 6.12 -10.61
CA PHE A 278 -30.79 7.55 -10.94
C PHE A 278 -31.55 7.85 -12.23
#